data_AF-A0A7S3KZ28-F1
#
_entry.id   AF-A0A7S3KZ28-F1
#
_cell.length_a   1.000
_cell.length_b   1.000
_cell.length_c   1.000
_cell.angle_alpha   90.00
_cell.angle_beta   90.00
_cell.angle_gamma   90.00
#
_symmetry.space_group_name_H-M   'P 1'
#
loop_
_entity.id
_entity.type
_entity.pdbx_description
1 polymer ?
#
loop_
_entity_poly.entity_id
_entity_poly.type
_entity_poly.pdbx_seq_one_letter_code
_entity_poly.pdbx_strand_id
1 'polypeptide(L)'
;MGTTLIFPEGDPLIAQAAAYIQLQMRQQCPQARVHILVEPLPPRAFRPNLSSCAAHDFTIEVGPVPQGVVRHDAVQYTQHALAGLLEFLELRNQQGPQHVEAILREAYYNEKGSNDDDHRHHHGHVPCFHTAEDNTEDG
;
A
#
# COMPACT_ATOMS: atom_id res chain seq x y z
N MET A 1 14.88 -1.75 9.87
CA MET A 1 13.42 -1.59 9.74
C MET A 1 13.06 -0.60 8.65
N GLY A 2 13.89 0.41 8.34
CA GLY A 2 13.56 1.36 7.28
C GLY A 2 12.41 2.27 7.70
N THR A 3 11.69 2.83 6.74
CA THR A 3 10.38 3.46 6.97
C THR A 3 9.32 2.38 6.97
N THR A 4 8.60 2.21 8.06
CA THR A 4 7.53 1.22 8.20
C THR A 4 6.21 1.94 8.42
N LEU A 5 5.23 1.63 7.57
CA LEU A 5 3.86 2.13 7.66
C LEU A 5 3.02 1.05 8.34
N ILE A 6 2.51 1.35 9.52
CA ILE A 6 1.84 0.38 10.39
C ILE A 6 0.38 0.79 10.52
N PHE A 7 -0.54 -0.14 10.27
CA PHE A 7 -1.97 0.08 10.43
C PHE A 7 -2.68 -1.25 10.69
N PRO A 8 -3.89 -1.24 11.25
CA PRO A 8 -4.54 -2.48 11.59
C PRO A 8 -5.32 -3.07 10.41
N GLU A 9 -5.51 -4.39 10.45
CA GLU A 9 -6.23 -5.13 9.42
C GLU A 9 -7.67 -4.62 9.24
N GLY A 10 -8.13 -4.60 7.98
CA GLY A 10 -9.50 -4.25 7.64
C GLY A 10 -9.77 -2.76 7.42
N ASP A 11 -8.73 -1.91 7.38
CA ASP A 11 -8.86 -0.50 7.02
C ASP A 11 -8.45 -0.24 5.55
N PRO A 12 -9.39 -0.24 4.59
CA PRO A 12 -9.08 -0.05 3.18
C PRO A 12 -8.59 1.38 2.85
N LEU A 13 -9.03 2.40 3.60
CA LEU A 13 -8.58 3.78 3.42
C LEU A 13 -7.08 3.88 3.72
N ILE A 14 -6.67 3.35 4.86
CA ILE A 14 -5.28 3.40 5.30
C ILE A 14 -4.40 2.45 4.51
N ALA A 15 -4.92 1.29 4.07
CA ALA A 15 -4.20 0.42 3.15
C ALA A 15 -3.87 1.12 1.82
N GLN A 16 -4.84 1.84 1.23
CA GLN A 16 -4.60 2.66 0.04
C GLN A 16 -3.59 3.77 0.31
N ALA A 17 -3.69 4.45 1.47
CA ALA A 17 -2.75 5.49 1.87
C ALA A 17 -1.32 4.94 1.96
N ALA A 18 -1.14 3.79 2.61
CA ALA A 18 0.16 3.15 2.78
C ALA A 18 0.77 2.75 1.43
N ALA A 19 -0.02 2.21 0.51
CA ALA A 19 0.42 1.90 -0.85
C ALA A 19 0.83 3.16 -1.62
N TYR A 20 0.05 4.24 -1.51
CA TYR A 20 0.36 5.52 -2.15
C TYR A 20 1.67 6.12 -1.62
N ILE A 21 1.84 6.15 -0.30
CA ILE A 21 3.08 6.63 0.34
C ILE A 21 4.27 5.79 -0.11
N GLN A 22 4.15 4.46 -0.15
CA GLN A 22 5.22 3.58 -0.61
C GLN A 22 5.63 3.90 -2.05
N LEU A 23 4.66 4.15 -2.95
CA LEU A 23 4.92 4.56 -4.33
C LEU A 23 5.65 5.91 -4.40
N GLN A 24 5.15 6.93 -3.70
CA GLN A 24 5.75 8.27 -3.68
C GLN A 24 7.16 8.25 -3.10
N MET A 25 7.37 7.55 -1.99
CA MET A 25 8.67 7.45 -1.35
C MET A 25 9.70 6.72 -2.22
N ARG A 26 9.31 5.71 -3.00
CA ARG A 26 10.22 5.06 -3.98
C ARG A 26 10.73 6.05 -5.01
N GLN A 27 9.91 7.01 -5.44
CA GLN A 27 10.27 8.03 -6.43
C GLN A 27 11.12 9.14 -5.81
N GLN A 28 10.70 9.67 -4.65
CA GLN A 28 11.33 10.83 -4.00
C GLN A 28 12.60 10.45 -3.22
N CYS A 29 12.63 9.25 -2.65
CA CYS A 29 13.71 8.75 -1.81
C CYS A 29 14.11 7.32 -2.21
N PRO A 30 14.76 7.09 -3.36
CA PRO A 30 15.09 5.74 -3.84
C PRO A 30 15.95 4.89 -2.88
N GLN A 31 16.67 5.55 -1.97
CA GLN A 31 17.50 4.91 -0.95
C GLN A 31 16.70 4.45 0.29
N ALA A 32 15.47 4.96 0.46
CA ALA A 32 14.62 4.61 1.58
C ALA A 32 13.98 3.23 1.36
N ARG A 33 14.18 2.33 2.31
CA ARG A 33 13.44 1.06 2.35
C ARG A 33 12.10 1.31 3.01
N VAL A 34 11.01 1.09 2.27
CA VAL A 34 9.65 1.32 2.76
C VAL A 34 8.91 -0.01 2.89
N HIS A 35 8.45 -0.30 4.10
CA HIS A 35 7.72 -1.52 4.45
C HIS A 35 6.31 -1.17 4.89
N ILE A 36 5.37 -2.08 4.63
CA ILE A 36 4.01 -2.00 5.13
C ILE A 36 3.83 -3.15 6.12
N LEU A 37 3.38 -2.84 7.33
CA LEU A 37 3.07 -3.80 8.37
C LEU A 37 1.58 -3.69 8.71
N VAL A 38 0.85 -4.79 8.51
CA VAL A 38 -0.56 -4.88 8.88
C VAL A 38 -0.65 -5.58 10.23
N GLU A 39 -1.16 -4.87 11.24
CA GLU A 39 -1.34 -5.41 12.58
C GLU A 39 -2.71 -6.09 12.71
N PRO A 40 -2.84 -7.21 13.42
CA PRO A 40 -4.15 -7.77 13.75
C PRO A 40 -5.01 -6.74 14.47
N LEU A 41 -6.32 -6.74 14.22
CA LEU A 41 -7.27 -5.77 14.77
C LEU A 41 -7.97 -6.33 16.03
N PRO A 42 -7.41 -6.24 17.25
CA PRO A 42 -8.15 -6.61 18.46
C PRO A 42 -9.32 -5.62 18.69
N PRO A 43 -10.29 -5.99 19.53
CA PRO A 43 -11.35 -5.06 19.92
C PRO A 43 -10.77 -3.78 20.48
N ARG A 44 -11.37 -2.63 20.15
CA ARG A 44 -10.81 -1.30 20.45
C ARG A 44 -10.47 -1.09 21.92
N ALA A 45 -11.24 -1.68 22.84
CA ALA A 45 -11.00 -1.63 24.28
C ALA A 45 -9.66 -2.27 24.72
N PHE A 46 -9.04 -3.08 23.87
CA PHE A 46 -7.79 -3.79 24.14
C PHE A 46 -6.63 -3.29 23.28
N ARG A 47 -6.79 -2.18 22.54
CA ARG A 47 -5.69 -1.58 21.77
C ARG A 47 -4.84 -0.70 22.70
N PRO A 48 -3.56 -1.03 22.93
CA PRO A 48 -2.71 -0.26 23.81
C PRO A 48 -2.05 0.95 23.11
N ASN A 49 -2.18 1.06 21.79
CA ASN A 49 -1.53 2.11 21.00
C ASN A 49 -2.33 3.43 21.07
N LEU A 50 -1.63 4.56 21.03
CA LEU A 50 -2.25 5.90 21.10
C LEU A 50 -3.12 6.18 19.87
N SER A 51 -2.70 5.68 18.72
CA SER A 51 -3.36 5.88 17.43
C SER A 51 -4.76 5.26 17.36
N SER A 52 -5.06 4.22 18.16
CA SER A 52 -6.42 3.64 18.27
C SER A 52 -7.49 4.60 18.82
N CYS A 53 -7.10 5.74 19.40
CA CYS A 53 -8.04 6.79 19.79
C CYS A 53 -8.73 7.43 18.57
N ALA A 54 -8.12 7.39 17.39
CA ALA A 54 -8.71 7.86 16.14
C ALA A 54 -9.66 6.81 15.53
N ALA A 55 -10.48 7.24 14.57
CA ALA A 55 -11.33 6.32 13.78
C ALA A 55 -10.50 5.42 12.85
N HIS A 56 -9.40 5.97 12.35
CA HIS A 56 -8.42 5.31 11.51
C HIS A 56 -7.06 5.36 12.22
N ASP A 57 -6.45 4.19 12.41
CA ASP A 57 -5.16 4.04 13.09
C ASP A 57 -4.05 3.96 12.04
N PHE A 58 -3.03 4.81 12.19
CA PHE A 58 -1.86 4.83 11.31
C PHE A 58 -0.63 5.29 12.08
N THR A 59 0.45 4.54 11.95
CA THR A 59 1.75 4.84 12.58
C THR A 59 2.84 4.84 11.52
N ILE A 60 3.66 5.90 11.53
CA ILE A 60 4.89 6.01 10.74
C ILE A 60 6.07 5.74 11.67
N GLU A 61 6.79 4.66 11.42
CA GLU A 61 7.99 4.32 12.16
C GLU A 61 9.22 4.42 11.25
N VAL A 62 10.29 5.08 11.72
CA VAL A 62 11.54 5.21 10.94
C VAL A 62 12.73 4.79 11.80
N GLY A 63 13.47 3.78 11.34
CA GLY A 63 14.60 3.25 12.10
C GLY A 63 15.63 2.48 11.26
N PRO A 64 16.85 2.29 11.80
CA PRO A 64 17.23 2.50 13.20
C PRO A 64 17.63 3.95 13.53
N VAL A 65 17.23 4.44 14.69
CA VAL A 65 17.71 5.71 15.26
C VAL A 65 17.98 5.47 16.74
N PRO A 66 19.20 5.74 17.26
CA PRO A 66 19.46 5.66 18.68
C PRO A 66 18.54 6.60 19.47
N GLN A 67 18.04 6.15 20.62
CA GLN A 67 17.17 6.97 21.46
C GLN A 67 17.88 8.26 21.86
N GLY A 68 17.16 9.39 21.79
CA GLY A 68 17.70 10.72 22.09
C GLY A 68 18.58 11.32 20.97
N VAL A 69 18.79 10.62 19.85
CA VAL A 69 19.53 11.13 18.70
C VAL A 69 18.57 11.52 17.58
N VAL A 70 18.80 12.69 17.00
CA VAL A 70 18.09 13.14 15.79
C VAL A 70 19.00 12.92 14.59
N ARG A 71 18.58 12.04 13.67
CA ARG A 71 19.29 11.82 12.42
C ARG A 71 18.56 12.52 11.27
N HIS A 72 19.32 13.21 10.42
CA HIS A 72 18.78 13.95 9.29
C HIS A 72 17.93 13.06 8.35
N ASP A 73 18.47 11.90 7.97
CA ASP A 73 17.78 10.97 7.06
C ASP A 73 16.48 10.43 7.65
N ALA A 74 16.47 10.09 8.94
CA ALA A 74 15.25 9.65 9.61
C ALA A 74 14.18 10.75 9.65
N VAL A 75 14.57 11.99 9.95
CA VAL A 75 13.64 13.14 9.92
C VAL A 75 13.11 13.36 8.51
N GLN A 76 13.99 13.32 7.51
CA GLN A 76 13.61 13.50 6.11
C GLN A 76 12.62 12.41 5.67
N TYR A 77 12.86 11.14 5.97
CA TYR A 77 11.95 10.06 5.60
C TYR A 77 10.61 10.14 6.32
N THR A 78 10.60 10.54 7.60
CA THR A 78 9.36 10.82 8.32
C THR A 78 8.57 11.96 7.65
N GLN A 79 9.24 13.03 7.24
CA GLN A 79 8.59 14.15 6.55
C GLN A 79 8.00 13.74 5.20
N HIS A 80 8.71 12.94 4.40
CA HIS A 80 8.21 12.46 3.11
C HIS A 80 7.02 11.51 3.28
N ALA A 81 7.09 10.60 4.26
CA ALA A 81 5.97 9.70 4.57
C ALA A 81 4.72 10.49 5.02
N LEU A 82 4.90 11.49 5.88
CA LEU A 82 3.81 12.34 6.34
C LEU A 82 3.23 13.21 5.21
N ALA A 83 4.09 13.81 4.39
CA ALA A 83 3.65 14.60 3.24
C ALA A 83 2.84 13.74 2.26
N GLY A 84 3.31 12.53 1.95
CA GLY A 84 2.59 11.59 1.09
C GLY A 84 1.23 11.17 1.67
N LEU A 85 1.12 11.02 3.00
CA LEU A 85 -0.16 10.75 3.67
C LEU A 85 -1.14 11.91 3.48
N LEU A 86 -0.68 13.14 3.73
CA LEU A 86 -1.53 14.34 3.61
C LEU A 86 -1.93 14.58 2.15
N GLU A 87 -1.01 14.38 1.21
CA GLU A 87 -1.28 14.45 -0.22
C GLU A 87 -2.33 13.41 -0.66
N PHE A 88 -2.19 12.16 -0.19
CA PHE A 88 -3.18 11.13 -0.45
C PHE A 88 -4.58 11.54 0.04
N LEU A 89 -4.68 12.04 1.28
CA LEU A 89 -5.96 12.46 1.86
C LEU A 89 -6.55 13.63 1.09
N GLU A 90 -5.73 14.62 0.72
CA GLU A 90 -6.17 15.77 -0.06
C GLU A 90 -6.65 15.35 -1.46
N LEU A 91 -5.86 14.52 -2.15
CA LEU A 91 -6.21 14.00 -3.47
C LEU A 91 -7.54 13.25 -3.45
N ARG A 92 -7.73 12.39 -2.44
CA ARG A 92 -8.98 11.66 -2.24
C ARG A 92 -10.15 12.59 -1.92
N ASN A 93 -9.93 13.65 -1.14
CA ASN A 93 -10.98 14.63 -0.79
C ASN A 93 -11.40 15.45 -2.01
N GLN A 94 -10.46 15.85 -2.86
CA GLN A 94 -10.71 16.69 -4.03
C GLN A 94 -11.27 15.89 -5.22
N GLN A 95 -10.71 14.71 -5.48
CA GLN A 95 -10.94 13.96 -6.73
C GLN A 95 -11.69 12.64 -6.52
N GLY A 96 -11.98 12.29 -5.27
CA GLY A 96 -12.71 11.09 -4.91
C GLY A 96 -11.82 9.84 -4.82
N PRO A 97 -12.37 8.74 -4.24
CA PRO A 97 -11.62 7.50 -4.05
C PRO A 97 -11.24 6.82 -5.37
N GLN A 98 -12.06 6.95 -6.42
CA GLN A 98 -11.82 6.28 -7.71
C GLN A 98 -10.55 6.80 -8.39
N HIS A 99 -10.23 8.08 -8.20
CA HIS A 99 -9.03 8.67 -8.78
C HIS A 99 -7.77 8.04 -8.17
N VAL A 100 -7.72 7.90 -6.85
CA VAL A 100 -6.56 7.32 -6.17
C VAL A 100 -6.43 5.83 -6.47
N GLU A 101 -7.56 5.11 -6.56
CA GLU A 101 -7.57 3.71 -7.00
C GLU A 101 -7.01 3.53 -8.41
N ALA A 102 -7.29 4.46 -9.33
CA ALA A 102 -6.72 4.42 -10.67
C ALA A 102 -5.19 4.57 -10.66
N ILE A 103 -4.65 5.50 -9.87
CA ILE A 103 -3.20 5.70 -9.70
C ILE A 103 -2.54 4.42 -9.17
N LEU A 104 -3.10 3.84 -8.10
CA LEU A 104 -2.55 2.64 -7.48
C LEU A 104 -2.64 1.43 -8.42
N ARG A 105 -3.74 1.32 -9.17
CA ARG A 105 -3.95 0.26 -10.15
C ARG A 105 -2.94 0.37 -11.29
N GLU A 106 -2.72 1.57 -11.82
CA GLU A 106 -1.71 1.82 -12.85
C GLU A 106 -0.30 1.43 -12.37
N ALA A 107 0.07 1.85 -11.16
CA ALA A 107 1.35 1.49 -10.56
C ALA A 107 1.53 -0.03 -10.42
N TYR A 108 0.50 -0.76 -9.99
CA TYR A 108 0.53 -2.22 -9.90
C TYR A 108 0.78 -2.90 -11.26
N TYR A 109 0.10 -2.45 -12.33
CA TYR A 109 0.32 -3.04 -13.66
C TYR A 109 1.68 -2.69 -14.25
N ASN A 110 2.20 -1.49 -13.99
CA ASN A 110 3.55 -1.10 -14.42
C ASN A 110 4.62 -1.96 -13.74
N GLU A 111 4.46 -2.27 -12.44
CA GLU A 111 5.38 -3.18 -11.73
C GLU A 111 5.27 -4.63 -12.23
N LYS A 112 4.07 -5.09 -12.60
CA LYS A 112 3.86 -6.44 -13.13
C LYS A 112 4.41 -6.60 -14.56
N GLY A 113 4.17 -5.62 -15.43
CA GLY A 113 4.66 -5.64 -16.81
C GLY A 113 6.19 -5.59 -16.92
N SER A 114 6.88 -5.03 -15.93
CA SER A 114 8.35 -5.03 -15.88
C SER A 114 8.98 -6.39 -15.51
N ASN A 115 8.20 -7.35 -14.98
CA ASN A 115 8.72 -8.63 -14.49
C ASN A 115 8.41 -9.83 -15.42
N ASP A 116 7.54 -9.66 -16.42
CA ASP A 116 7.07 -10.75 -17.29
C ASP A 116 7.89 -10.93 -18.61
N ASP A 117 8.96 -10.15 -18.82
CA ASP A 117 9.79 -10.19 -20.05
C ASP A 117 10.93 -11.21 -20.04
N ASP A 118 11.07 -12.03 -18.99
CA ASP A 118 12.04 -13.13 -18.98
C ASP A 118 11.33 -14.49 -19.01
N HIS A 119 11.57 -15.25 -20.08
CA HIS A 119 11.13 -16.64 -20.36
C HIS A 119 9.85 -16.87 -21.18
N ARG A 120 9.83 -16.42 -22.45
CA ARG A 120 9.05 -17.12 -23.49
C ARG A 120 9.86 -17.40 -24.75
N HIS A 121 10.81 -18.32 -24.63
CA HIS A 121 11.15 -19.21 -25.74
C HIS A 121 10.40 -20.54 -25.58
N HIS A 122 9.71 -20.92 -26.65
CA HIS A 122 9.10 -22.22 -26.98
C HIS A 122 7.75 -22.63 -26.35
N HIS A 123 6.78 -22.73 -27.27
CA HIS A 123 5.63 -23.64 -27.33
C HIS A 123 4.72 -23.79 -26.10
N GLY A 124 3.51 -23.24 -26.22
CA GLY A 124 2.38 -23.61 -25.38
C GLY A 124 1.09 -22.98 -25.88
N HIS A 125 0.28 -23.79 -26.56
CA HIS A 125 -1.08 -23.48 -26.99
C HIS A 125 -1.94 -23.05 -25.78
N VAL A 126 -2.60 -21.90 -25.86
CA VAL A 126 -3.56 -21.44 -24.83
C VAL A 126 -4.94 -21.94 -25.26
N PRO A 127 -5.63 -22.82 -24.52
CA PRO A 127 -7.04 -23.08 -24.78
C PRO A 127 -7.87 -21.95 -24.19
N CYS A 128 -8.71 -21.35 -25.04
CA CYS A 128 -9.70 -20.36 -24.67
C CYS A 128 -10.68 -20.92 -23.63
N PHE A 129 -11.05 -20.07 -22.68
CA PHE A 129 -12.14 -20.28 -21.73
C PHE A 129 -13.44 -20.68 -22.46
N HIS A 130 -14.02 -21.82 -22.12
CA HIS A 130 -15.43 -22.11 -22.38
C HIS A 130 -16.27 -21.48 -21.27
N THR A 131 -17.10 -20.52 -21.64
CA THR A 131 -18.26 -20.08 -20.86
C THR A 131 -19.29 -21.21 -20.86
N ALA A 132 -19.58 -21.75 -19.67
CA ALA A 132 -20.70 -22.64 -19.48
C ALA A 132 -21.98 -21.80 -19.38
N GLU A 133 -22.78 -21.80 -20.44
CA GLU A 133 -24.18 -21.38 -20.41
C GLU A 133 -25.06 -22.57 -20.82
N ASP A 134 -26.12 -22.74 -20.03
CA ASP A 134 -27.37 -23.44 -20.28
C ASP A 134 -27.37 -24.87 -20.85
N ASN A 135 -27.82 -25.81 -20.03
CA ASN A 135 -28.71 -26.87 -20.50
C ASN A 135 -29.82 -27.12 -19.48
N THR A 136 -30.99 -26.63 -19.84
CA THR A 136 -32.30 -26.99 -19.31
C THR A 136 -32.52 -28.50 -19.30
N GLU A 137 -33.03 -29.00 -18.17
CA GLU A 137 -33.67 -30.31 -18.03
C GLU A 137 -34.92 -30.35 -18.93
N ASP A 138 -35.05 -31.41 -19.74
CA ASP A 138 -36.32 -32.04 -20.11
C ASP A 138 -36.06 -33.24 -21.05
N GLY A 139 -36.47 -34.44 -20.63
CA GLY A 139 -36.50 -35.66 -21.46
C GLY A 139 -36.06 -36.94 -20.78
#